data_AF-A0A3E5FML0-F1
#
_entry.id   AF-A0A3E5FML0-F1
#
_cell.length_a   1.000
_cell.length_b   1.000
_cell.length_c   1.000
_cell.angle_alpha   90.00
_cell.angle_beta   90.00
_cell.angle_gamma   90.00
#
_symmetry.space_group_name_H-M   'P 1'
#
loop_
_entity.id
_entity.type
_entity.pdbx_description
1 polymer ?
#
loop_
_entity_poly.entity_id
_entity_poly.type
_entity_poly.pdbx_seq_one_letter_code
_entity_poly.pdbx_strand_id
1 'polypeptide(L)'
;MEIFIEPIEESLMSLPVLFIACLLVEYLSNKDVTNKILKYDKVGPFIGSILGCIPQCGFSVVAAKLYSMKYLTMGTLLAIFIATSDEALAILAIHPNLWKVLIILIVGKIVLGTLVGLIVDHLDHKNKDDYEYLQIAPCDCGCQDGIIVPALKHTFNIFVFILLTNIIFTVIIAFIGEENLSVLLKTNILFQPIIAGLIGFIPNCASSVVLTQLYVSGGLSFGALFTGLTTSAGVGTLALLKYNDNKRNSFKILAISYLVALVVGYVISFIGF
;
A
#
# COMPACT_ATOMS: atom_id res chain seq x y z
N MET A 1 11.36 22.03 14.39
CA MET A 1 9.93 22.00 14.74
C MET A 1 9.14 21.15 13.72
N GLU A 2 9.59 21.10 12.46
CA GLU A 2 8.96 20.37 11.35
C GLU A 2 8.91 18.83 11.54
N ILE A 3 9.94 18.22 12.15
CA ILE A 3 10.06 16.75 12.34
C ILE A 3 8.83 16.10 13.03
N PHE A 4 8.14 16.84 13.90
CA PHE A 4 6.94 16.34 14.58
C PHE A 4 5.64 16.83 13.96
N ILE A 5 5.64 17.96 13.27
CA ILE A 5 4.41 18.57 12.72
C ILE A 5 3.96 17.80 11.48
N GLU A 6 4.88 17.44 10.58
CA GLU A 6 4.56 16.71 9.34
C GLU A 6 3.87 15.35 9.61
N PRO A 7 4.40 14.45 10.46
CA PRO A 7 3.72 13.19 10.75
C PRO A 7 2.34 13.35 11.40
N ILE A 8 2.15 14.40 12.20
CA ILE A 8 0.89 14.69 12.88
C ILE A 8 -0.16 15.14 11.86
N GLU A 9 0.20 16.05 10.96
CA GLU A 9 -0.70 16.56 9.93
C GLU A 9 -1.12 15.45 8.95
N GLU A 10 -0.16 14.65 8.46
CA GLU A 10 -0.42 13.49 7.61
C GLU A 10 -1.36 12.48 8.28
N SER A 11 -1.09 12.14 9.53
CA SER A 11 -1.93 11.22 10.30
C SER A 11 -3.33 11.79 10.49
N LEU A 12 -3.46 13.09 10.79
CA LEU A 12 -4.75 13.74 11.02
C LEU A 12 -5.59 13.76 9.74
N MET A 13 -4.96 14.02 8.60
CA MET A 13 -5.61 14.01 7.29
C MET A 13 -6.07 12.60 6.85
N SER A 14 -5.41 11.55 7.36
CA SER A 14 -5.81 10.15 7.13
C SER A 14 -7.06 9.72 7.94
N LEU A 15 -7.34 10.40 9.05
CA LEU A 15 -8.39 10.06 10.01
C LEU A 15 -9.81 9.98 9.40
N PRO A 16 -10.30 10.95 8.59
CA PRO A 16 -11.64 10.87 8.01
C PRO A 16 -11.81 9.69 7.05
N VAL A 17 -10.79 9.36 6.26
CA VAL A 17 -10.88 8.21 5.33
C VAL A 17 -10.73 6.90 6.05
N LEU A 18 -9.90 6.83 7.08
CA LEU A 18 -9.82 5.68 7.96
C LEU A 18 -11.15 5.42 8.67
N PHE A 19 -11.84 6.48 9.11
CA PHE A 19 -13.16 6.40 9.70
C PHE A 19 -14.20 5.88 8.70
N ILE A 20 -14.29 6.49 7.51
CA ILE A 20 -15.21 6.04 6.43
C ILE A 20 -14.92 4.59 6.07
N ALA A 21 -13.66 4.22 5.95
CA ALA A 21 -13.26 2.87 5.60
C ALA A 21 -13.61 1.86 6.70
N CYS A 22 -13.36 2.18 7.98
CA CYS A 22 -13.78 1.33 9.09
C CYS A 22 -15.30 1.21 9.18
N LEU A 23 -16.03 2.29 8.89
CA LEU A 23 -17.49 2.30 8.84
C LEU A 23 -18.00 1.44 7.67
N LEU A 24 -17.34 1.49 6.51
CA LEU A 24 -17.61 0.61 5.37
C LEU A 24 -17.35 -0.86 5.74
N VAL A 25 -16.26 -1.18 6.43
CA VAL A 25 -16.00 -2.55 6.91
C VAL A 25 -17.12 -3.02 7.83
N GLU A 26 -17.52 -2.20 8.81
CA GLU A 26 -18.58 -2.54 9.77
C GLU A 26 -19.96 -2.66 9.08
N TYR A 27 -20.23 -1.82 8.07
CA TYR A 27 -21.43 -1.87 7.25
C TYR A 27 -21.47 -3.11 6.33
N LEU A 28 -20.33 -3.47 5.74
CA LEU A 28 -20.18 -4.67 4.90
C LEU A 28 -20.21 -5.97 5.71
N SER A 29 -19.96 -5.89 7.02
CA SER A 29 -20.16 -6.97 7.99
C SER A 29 -21.65 -7.34 8.17
N ASN A 30 -22.57 -6.56 7.60
CA ASN A 30 -24.00 -6.83 7.65
C ASN A 30 -24.41 -7.85 6.57
N LYS A 31 -25.10 -8.92 6.97
CA LYS A 31 -25.32 -10.17 6.21
C LYS A 31 -25.92 -10.00 4.80
N ASP A 32 -26.67 -8.92 4.55
CA ASP A 32 -27.43 -8.73 3.30
C ASP A 32 -26.59 -8.16 2.13
N VAL A 33 -25.48 -7.47 2.41
CA VAL A 33 -24.67 -6.80 1.38
C VAL A 33 -23.58 -7.72 0.83
N THR A 34 -23.03 -8.59 1.69
CA THR A 34 -21.93 -9.51 1.35
C THR A 34 -22.30 -10.46 0.21
N ASN A 35 -23.54 -10.96 0.18
CA ASN A 35 -24.04 -11.88 -0.86
C ASN A 35 -24.15 -11.24 -2.26
N LYS A 36 -24.30 -9.92 -2.38
CA LYS A 36 -24.34 -9.22 -3.68
C LYS A 36 -22.95 -8.93 -4.22
N ILE A 37 -21.99 -8.65 -3.35
CA ILE A 37 -20.60 -8.33 -3.72
C ILE A 37 -19.85 -9.58 -4.20
N LEU A 38 -20.18 -10.76 -3.66
CA LEU A 38 -19.61 -12.06 -4.05
C LEU A 38 -19.80 -12.43 -5.53
N LYS A 39 -20.77 -11.83 -6.23
CA LYS A 39 -20.99 -12.10 -7.66
C LYS A 39 -19.95 -11.45 -8.58
N TYR A 40 -19.13 -10.54 -8.04
CA TYR A 40 -18.09 -9.79 -8.74
C TYR A 40 -16.67 -10.21 -8.32
N ASP A 41 -16.50 -11.40 -7.74
CA ASP A 41 -15.22 -11.93 -7.22
C ASP A 41 -14.04 -11.86 -8.23
N LYS A 42 -14.32 -12.05 -9.53
CA LYS A 42 -13.30 -11.96 -10.59
C LYS A 42 -12.81 -10.55 -10.91
N VAL A 43 -13.52 -9.50 -10.50
CA VAL A 43 -13.11 -8.10 -10.69
C VAL A 43 -12.49 -7.50 -9.41
N GLY A 44 -12.30 -8.30 -8.35
CA GLY A 44 -11.66 -7.87 -7.10
C GLY A 44 -10.31 -7.18 -7.33
N PRO A 45 -9.32 -7.82 -7.99
CA PRO A 45 -8.02 -7.19 -8.26
C PRO A 45 -8.11 -5.91 -9.11
N PHE A 46 -9.01 -5.87 -10.09
CA PHE A 46 -9.19 -4.69 -10.94
C PHE A 46 -9.73 -3.50 -10.13
N ILE A 47 -10.82 -3.71 -9.38
CA ILE A 47 -11.40 -2.69 -8.50
C ILE A 47 -10.39 -2.27 -7.43
N GLY A 48 -9.68 -3.24 -6.84
CA GLY A 48 -8.62 -3.01 -5.87
C GLY A 48 -7.50 -2.12 -6.41
N SER A 49 -7.05 -2.35 -7.65
CA SER A 49 -6.02 -1.52 -8.26
C SER A 49 -6.47 -0.07 -8.50
N ILE A 50 -7.74 0.14 -8.90
CA ILE A 50 -8.29 1.48 -9.09
C ILE A 50 -8.38 2.21 -7.74
N LEU A 51 -8.90 1.53 -6.72
CA LEU A 51 -8.99 2.09 -5.37
C LEU A 51 -7.61 2.34 -4.76
N GLY A 52 -6.63 1.49 -5.08
CA GLY A 52 -5.25 1.64 -4.66
C GLY A 52 -4.57 2.90 -5.21
N CYS A 53 -5.04 3.47 -6.34
CA CYS A 53 -4.52 4.73 -6.85
C CYS A 53 -4.99 5.97 -6.10
N ILE A 54 -5.95 5.85 -5.17
CA ILE A 54 -6.43 6.98 -4.38
C ILE A 54 -5.32 7.38 -3.40
N PRO A 55 -4.82 8.62 -3.46
CA PRO A 55 -3.67 9.05 -2.66
C PRO A 55 -4.04 9.20 -1.19
N GLN A 56 -3.97 8.10 -0.41
CA GLN A 56 -4.18 8.12 1.03
C GLN A 56 -3.59 6.92 1.78
N CYS A 57 -2.53 7.15 2.59
CA CYS A 57 -1.79 6.11 3.33
C CYS A 57 -2.69 5.24 4.25
N GLY A 58 -3.93 5.67 4.56
CA GLY A 58 -4.92 4.88 5.31
C GLY A 58 -5.56 3.73 4.52
N PHE A 59 -5.62 3.78 3.20
CA PHE A 59 -6.31 2.78 2.38
C PHE A 59 -5.57 1.43 2.38
N SER A 60 -4.23 1.44 2.29
CA SER A 60 -3.42 0.23 2.34
C SER A 60 -3.50 -0.48 3.71
N VAL A 61 -3.67 0.28 4.80
CA VAL A 61 -3.89 -0.26 6.15
C VAL A 61 -5.25 -0.95 6.27
N VAL A 62 -6.29 -0.36 5.69
CA VAL A 62 -7.64 -0.96 5.64
C VAL A 62 -7.60 -2.24 4.80
N ALA A 63 -6.96 -2.22 3.64
CA ALA A 63 -6.80 -3.40 2.80
C ALA A 63 -6.09 -4.54 3.55
N ALA A 64 -5.01 -4.24 4.28
CA ALA A 64 -4.32 -5.21 5.13
C ALA A 64 -5.24 -5.79 6.22
N LYS A 65 -6.07 -4.96 6.85
CA LYS A 65 -7.06 -5.40 7.86
C LYS A 65 -8.14 -6.28 7.25
N LEU A 66 -8.72 -5.88 6.11
CA LEU A 66 -9.72 -6.65 5.38
C LEU A 66 -9.18 -8.00 4.92
N TYR A 67 -7.92 -8.05 4.48
CA TYR A 67 -7.25 -9.31 4.15
C TYR A 67 -7.05 -10.21 5.38
N SER A 68 -6.63 -9.64 6.52
CA SER A 68 -6.53 -10.36 7.81
C SER A 68 -7.87 -10.96 8.22
N MET A 69 -8.96 -10.23 8.02
CA MET A 69 -10.34 -10.70 8.25
C MET A 69 -10.89 -11.60 7.12
N LYS A 70 -10.06 -11.99 6.15
CA LYS A 70 -10.41 -12.83 5.00
C LYS A 70 -11.50 -12.25 4.07
N TYR A 71 -11.75 -10.94 4.08
CA TYR A 71 -12.64 -10.28 3.12
C TYR A 71 -11.98 -10.02 1.76
N LEU A 72 -10.66 -10.01 1.70
CA LEU A 72 -9.88 -9.82 0.47
C LEU A 72 -9.06 -11.07 0.16
N THR A 73 -8.96 -11.40 -1.12
CA THR A 73 -8.01 -12.41 -1.61
C THR A 73 -6.57 -11.87 -1.57
N MET A 74 -5.59 -12.77 -1.63
CA MET A 74 -4.18 -12.39 -1.66
C MET A 74 -3.86 -11.54 -2.90
N GLY A 75 -4.43 -11.89 -4.05
CA GLY A 75 -4.28 -11.16 -5.29
C GLY A 75 -4.93 -9.78 -5.26
N THR A 76 -6.11 -9.63 -4.66
CA THR A 76 -6.73 -8.31 -4.52
C THR A 76 -5.91 -7.40 -3.61
N LEU A 77 -5.37 -7.93 -2.51
CA LEU A 77 -4.47 -7.16 -1.63
C LEU A 77 -3.20 -6.72 -2.38
N LEU A 78 -2.58 -7.63 -3.14
CA LEU A 78 -1.41 -7.32 -3.97
C LEU A 78 -1.71 -6.25 -5.02
N ALA A 79 -2.88 -6.32 -5.65
CA ALA A 79 -3.30 -5.34 -6.64
C ALA A 79 -3.43 -3.93 -6.03
N ILE A 80 -3.98 -3.82 -4.82
CA ILE A 80 -4.05 -2.56 -4.06
C ILE A 80 -2.62 -2.07 -3.76
N PHE A 81 -1.78 -2.91 -3.16
CA PHE A 81 -0.43 -2.53 -2.73
C PHE A 81 0.46 -2.07 -3.89
N ILE A 82 0.39 -2.75 -5.04
CA ILE A 82 1.15 -2.38 -6.24
C ILE A 82 0.68 -1.03 -6.80
N ALA A 83 -0.63 -0.75 -6.72
CA ALA A 83 -1.22 0.47 -7.27
C ALA A 83 -0.99 1.72 -6.39
N THR A 84 -0.88 1.55 -5.06
CA THR A 84 -0.65 2.63 -4.08
C THR A 84 0.60 3.43 -4.40
N SER A 85 0.47 4.77 -4.45
CA SER A 85 1.56 5.69 -4.88
C SER A 85 1.44 7.10 -4.30
N ASP A 86 0.70 7.23 -3.20
CA ASP A 86 -0.03 8.41 -2.76
C ASP A 86 0.73 9.75 -2.89
N GLU A 87 1.89 9.90 -2.28
CA GLU A 87 2.63 11.18 -2.23
C GLU A 87 3.47 11.42 -3.50
N ALA A 88 3.88 10.35 -4.17
CA ALA A 88 4.64 10.45 -5.42
C ALA A 88 3.80 11.08 -6.52
N LEU A 89 2.52 10.71 -6.64
CA LEU A 89 1.61 11.26 -7.64
C LEU A 89 1.41 12.77 -7.46
N ALA A 90 1.31 13.24 -6.22
CA ALA A 90 1.17 14.66 -5.92
C ALA A 90 2.39 15.47 -6.37
N ILE A 91 3.61 14.98 -6.10
CA ILE A 91 4.85 15.66 -6.49
C ILE A 91 5.01 15.68 -8.01
N LEU A 92 4.77 14.56 -8.70
CA LEU A 92 4.83 14.53 -10.17
C LEU A 92 3.79 15.45 -10.82
N ALA A 93 2.61 15.62 -10.22
CA ALA A 93 1.55 16.48 -10.76
C ALA A 93 1.93 17.97 -10.74
N ILE A 94 2.72 18.40 -9.75
CA ILE A 94 3.23 19.78 -9.64
C ILE A 94 4.23 20.11 -10.75
N HIS A 95 4.93 19.11 -11.31
CA HIS A 95 5.89 19.30 -12.39
C HIS A 95 5.26 19.05 -13.77
N PRO A 96 4.85 20.11 -14.52
CA PRO A 96 4.12 19.97 -15.78
C PRO A 96 4.90 19.19 -16.86
N ASN A 97 6.23 19.25 -16.84
CA ASN A 97 7.09 18.55 -17.78
C ASN A 97 7.05 17.01 -17.63
N LEU A 98 6.57 16.50 -16.49
CA LEU A 98 6.57 15.07 -16.14
C LEU A 98 5.18 14.42 -16.22
N TRP A 99 4.19 15.10 -16.79
CA TRP A 99 2.82 14.56 -16.92
C TRP A 99 2.74 13.25 -17.71
N LYS A 100 3.60 13.08 -18.72
CA LYS A 100 3.71 11.80 -19.45
C LYS A 100 4.13 10.67 -18.52
N VAL A 101 5.13 10.93 -17.67
CA VAL A 101 5.65 9.97 -16.69
C VAL A 101 4.57 9.63 -15.68
N LEU A 102 3.85 10.63 -15.15
CA LEU A 102 2.74 10.46 -14.22
C LEU A 102 1.67 9.52 -14.78
N ILE A 103 1.20 9.77 -16.01
CA ILE A 103 0.16 8.96 -16.65
C ILE A 103 0.64 7.53 -16.88
N ILE A 104 1.87 7.36 -17.40
CA ILE A 104 2.47 6.03 -17.63
C ILE A 104 2.62 5.27 -16.32
N LEU A 105 2.98 5.96 -15.23
CA LEU A 105 3.15 5.37 -13.92
C LEU A 105 1.80 4.89 -13.36
N ILE A 106 0.76 5.74 -13.36
CA ILE A 106 -0.58 5.37 -12.88
C ILE A 106 -1.13 4.19 -13.69
N VAL A 107 -1.13 4.31 -15.02
CA VAL A 107 -1.69 3.26 -15.90
C VAL A 107 -0.87 1.98 -15.77
N GLY A 108 0.46 2.08 -15.78
CA GLY A 108 1.37 0.95 -15.63
C GLY A 108 1.15 0.20 -14.32
N LYS A 109 0.93 0.93 -13.21
CA LYS A 109 0.63 0.33 -11.92
C LYS A 109 -0.75 -0.31 -11.82
N ILE A 110 -1.80 0.31 -12.37
CA ILE A 110 -3.14 -0.29 -12.41
C ILE A 110 -3.11 -1.60 -13.18
N VAL A 111 -2.49 -1.58 -14.37
CA VAL A 111 -2.35 -2.76 -15.23
C VAL A 111 -1.53 -3.83 -14.51
N LEU A 112 -0.37 -3.46 -13.94
CA LEU A 112 0.49 -4.41 -13.24
C LEU A 112 -0.22 -5.01 -12.01
N GLY A 113 -0.84 -4.19 -11.18
CA GLY A 113 -1.56 -4.62 -9.99
C GLY A 113 -2.70 -5.56 -10.35
N THR A 114 -3.50 -5.23 -11.37
CA THR A 114 -4.57 -6.11 -11.86
C THR A 114 -4.03 -7.44 -12.36
N LEU A 115 -2.98 -7.42 -13.20
CA LEU A 115 -2.39 -8.64 -13.77
C LEU A 115 -1.82 -9.54 -12.69
N VAL A 116 -1.02 -8.99 -11.78
CA VAL A 116 -0.41 -9.74 -10.68
C VAL A 116 -1.50 -10.29 -9.77
N GLY A 117 -2.50 -9.47 -9.42
CA GLY A 117 -3.59 -9.89 -8.57
C GLY A 117 -4.39 -11.05 -9.17
N LEU A 118 -4.74 -10.98 -10.46
CA LEU A 118 -5.43 -12.07 -11.16
C LEU A 118 -4.58 -13.34 -11.26
N ILE A 119 -3.29 -13.21 -11.57
CA ILE A 119 -2.37 -14.35 -11.65
C ILE A 119 -2.26 -15.02 -10.28
N VAL A 120 -2.08 -14.24 -9.22
CA VAL A 120 -1.92 -14.76 -7.86
C VAL A 120 -3.21 -15.40 -7.37
N ASP A 121 -4.37 -14.79 -7.61
CA ASP A 121 -5.67 -15.40 -7.26
C ASP A 121 -5.94 -16.69 -8.04
N HIS A 122 -5.41 -16.79 -9.27
CA HIS A 122 -5.50 -18.03 -10.04
C HIS A 122 -4.52 -19.11 -9.56
N LEU A 123 -3.34 -18.74 -9.05
CA LEU A 123 -2.32 -19.68 -8.57
C LEU A 123 -2.57 -20.14 -7.14
N ASP A 124 -3.05 -19.24 -6.27
CA ASP A 124 -3.34 -19.52 -4.87
C ASP A 124 -4.75 -20.11 -4.72
N HIS A 125 -5.02 -21.19 -5.47
CA HIS A 125 -6.21 -22.06 -5.43
C HIS A 125 -6.40 -22.74 -4.05
N LYS A 126 -6.17 -22.04 -2.93
CA LYS A 126 -6.80 -22.39 -1.67
C LYS A 126 -8.30 -22.39 -1.90
N ASN A 127 -8.94 -23.51 -1.59
CA ASN A 127 -10.37 -23.72 -1.74
C ASN A 127 -11.11 -22.44 -1.34
N LYS A 128 -11.93 -21.94 -2.27
CA LYS A 128 -12.84 -20.82 -2.03
C LYS A 128 -13.78 -21.08 -0.85
N ASP A 129 -13.82 -22.33 -0.39
CA ASP A 129 -14.50 -22.84 0.79
C ASP A 129 -13.75 -22.59 2.12
N ASP A 130 -12.50 -22.09 2.14
CA ASP A 130 -11.84 -21.62 3.38
C ASP A 130 -12.22 -20.15 3.74
N TYR A 131 -12.93 -19.49 2.82
CA TYR A 131 -13.64 -18.23 3.05
C TYR A 131 -15.08 -18.49 3.53
N GLU A 132 -15.42 -19.75 3.82
CA GLU A 132 -16.67 -20.20 4.45
C GLU A 132 -16.79 -19.60 5.86
N TYR A 133 -17.30 -18.37 5.90
CA TYR A 133 -18.39 -17.89 6.75
C TYR A 133 -18.52 -18.46 8.17
N LEU A 134 -17.44 -18.62 8.94
CA LEU A 134 -17.51 -18.96 10.36
C LEU A 134 -16.20 -18.48 11.02
N GLN A 135 -16.16 -17.71 12.10
CA GLN A 135 -17.17 -17.26 13.04
C GLN A 135 -16.86 -15.78 13.31
N ILE A 136 -17.93 -15.04 13.59
CA ILE A 136 -17.94 -13.91 14.52
C ILE A 136 -16.82 -14.17 15.54
N ALA A 137 -15.72 -13.42 15.48
CA ALA A 137 -14.98 -13.20 16.72
C ALA A 137 -16.06 -12.70 17.67
N PRO A 138 -16.37 -13.41 18.78
CA PRO A 138 -17.34 -12.91 19.72
C PRO A 138 -16.88 -11.49 19.99
N CYS A 139 -17.78 -10.54 19.75
CA CYS A 139 -17.52 -9.17 20.10
C CYS A 139 -17.16 -9.16 21.58
N ASP A 140 -15.87 -9.16 21.88
CA ASP A 140 -15.33 -8.93 23.22
C ASP A 140 -15.42 -7.43 23.56
N CYS A 141 -16.24 -6.70 22.80
CA CYS A 141 -16.62 -5.32 22.99
C CYS A 141 -18.16 -5.30 22.97
N GLY A 142 -18.78 -5.03 24.11
CA GLY A 142 -20.21 -5.17 24.35
C GLY A 142 -21.12 -4.71 23.20
N CYS A 143 -21.88 -5.66 22.66
CA CYS A 143 -22.96 -5.44 21.71
C CYS A 143 -24.17 -4.75 22.35
N GLN A 144 -24.00 -3.53 22.86
CA GLN A 144 -25.13 -2.65 23.19
C GLN A 144 -25.01 -1.24 22.59
N ASP A 145 -23.85 -0.80 22.10
CA ASP A 145 -23.63 0.60 21.69
C ASP A 145 -23.32 0.80 20.18
N GLY A 146 -24.21 0.35 19.29
CA GLY A 146 -24.24 0.76 17.88
C GLY A 146 -22.97 0.47 17.04
N ILE A 147 -23.03 0.86 15.76
CA ILE A 147 -21.97 0.61 14.75
C ILE A 147 -20.84 1.65 14.86
N ILE A 148 -21.14 2.82 15.43
CA ILE A 148 -20.27 4.00 15.41
C ILE A 148 -19.15 3.91 16.47
N VAL A 149 -19.45 3.41 17.67
CA VAL A 149 -18.49 3.35 18.79
C VAL A 149 -17.34 2.36 18.51
N PRO A 150 -17.59 1.13 18.02
CA PRO A 150 -16.53 0.20 17.63
C PRO A 150 -15.68 0.75 16.47
N ALA A 151 -16.32 1.34 15.45
CA ALA A 151 -15.63 1.95 14.31
C ALA A 151 -14.70 3.09 14.75
N LEU A 152 -15.15 3.96 15.68
CA LEU A 152 -14.34 5.05 16.21
C LEU A 152 -13.13 4.53 17.01
N LYS A 153 -13.33 3.51 17.87
CA LYS A 153 -12.24 2.89 18.65
C LYS A 153 -11.20 2.23 17.75
N HIS A 154 -11.62 1.52 16.71
CA HIS A 154 -10.72 0.93 15.73
C HIS A 154 -9.96 1.98 14.92
N THR A 155 -10.64 3.03 14.48
CA THR A 155 -10.04 4.17 13.78
C THR A 155 -8.96 4.81 14.64
N PHE A 156 -9.24 5.06 15.92
CA PHE A 156 -8.28 5.67 16.84
C PHE A 156 -7.05 4.79 17.08
N ASN A 157 -7.22 3.48 17.29
CA ASN A 157 -6.10 2.56 17.47
C ASN A 157 -5.19 2.49 16.22
N ILE A 158 -5.79 2.49 15.03
CA ILE A 158 -5.02 2.50 13.78
C ILE A 158 -4.33 3.85 13.58
N PHE A 159 -5.02 4.96 13.87
CA PHE A 159 -4.45 6.31 13.82
C PHE A 159 -3.21 6.45 14.72
N VAL A 160 -3.30 6.02 15.99
CA VAL A 160 -2.15 6.06 16.91
C VAL A 160 -1.00 5.20 16.41
N PHE A 161 -1.30 4.03 15.83
CA PHE A 161 -0.29 3.16 15.25
C PHE A 161 0.42 3.79 14.04
N ILE A 162 -0.34 4.40 13.12
CA ILE A 162 0.22 5.13 11.96
C ILE A 162 1.09 6.28 12.43
N LEU A 163 0.58 7.11 13.36
CA LEU A 163 1.28 8.26 13.90
C LEU A 163 2.62 7.89 14.53
N LEU A 164 2.63 6.89 15.43
CA LEU A 164 3.85 6.43 16.08
C LEU A 164 4.85 5.86 15.07
N THR A 165 4.38 5.09 14.10
CA THR A 165 5.22 4.49 13.06
C THR A 165 5.85 5.59 12.20
N ASN A 166 5.07 6.56 11.73
CA ASN A 166 5.58 7.68 10.92
C ASN A 166 6.63 8.48 11.69
N ILE A 167 6.38 8.85 12.96
CA ILE A 167 7.37 9.59 13.77
C ILE A 167 8.68 8.80 13.88
N ILE A 168 8.62 7.50 14.17
CA ILE A 168 9.82 6.67 14.31
C ILE A 168 10.60 6.62 12.99
N PHE A 169 9.93 6.35 11.88
CA PHE A 169 10.59 6.23 10.58
C PHE A 169 11.11 7.57 10.05
N THR A 170 10.40 8.67 10.28
CA THR A 170 10.86 10.03 9.92
C THR A 170 12.13 10.40 10.66
N VAL A 171 12.21 10.11 11.97
CA VAL A 171 13.43 10.31 12.76
C VAL A 171 14.58 9.44 12.23
N ILE A 172 14.33 8.16 11.94
CA ILE A 172 15.35 7.26 11.38
C ILE A 172 15.89 7.78 10.04
N ILE A 173 15.02 8.23 9.14
CA ILE A 173 15.43 8.76 7.83
C ILE A 173 16.26 10.03 8.01
N ALA A 174 15.87 10.92 8.92
CA ALA A 174 16.63 12.12 9.25
C ALA A 174 18.05 11.80 9.77
N PHE A 175 18.23 10.70 10.51
CA PHE A 175 19.55 10.23 10.96
C PHE A 175 20.39 9.58 9.85
N ILE A 176 19.77 8.88 8.89
CA ILE A 176 20.48 8.21 7.78
C ILE A 176 21.01 9.23 6.77
N GLY A 177 20.27 10.33 6.55
CA GLY A 177 20.63 11.42 5.65
C GLY A 177 20.36 11.11 4.17
N GLU A 178 19.70 12.04 3.48
CA GLU A 178 19.36 11.93 2.05
C GLU A 178 20.59 11.87 1.14
N GLU A 179 21.72 12.44 1.60
CA GLU A 179 22.98 12.48 0.86
C GLU A 179 23.57 11.06 0.67
N ASN A 180 23.46 10.20 1.69
CA ASN A 180 23.94 8.81 1.62
C ASN A 180 23.08 7.96 0.67
N LEU A 181 21.76 8.19 0.67
CA LEU A 181 20.82 7.53 -0.25
C LEU A 181 21.10 7.92 -1.70
N SER A 182 21.39 9.21 -1.92
CA SER A 182 21.73 9.76 -3.23
C SER A 182 23.02 9.16 -3.80
N VAL A 183 24.05 8.96 -2.96
CA VAL A 183 25.33 8.33 -3.38
C VAL A 183 25.14 6.84 -3.70
N LEU A 184 24.41 6.11 -2.84
CA LEU A 184 24.08 4.70 -3.07
C LEU A 184 23.32 4.49 -4.38
N LEU A 185 22.37 5.37 -4.69
CA LEU A 185 21.57 5.28 -5.91
C LEU A 185 22.32 5.77 -7.18
N LYS A 186 23.35 6.61 -7.05
CA LYS A 186 24.18 7.05 -8.18
C LYS A 186 25.27 6.07 -8.59
N THR A 187 25.51 5.00 -7.83
CA THR A 187 26.67 4.13 -8.05
C THR A 187 26.57 3.32 -9.36
N ASN A 188 25.40 2.77 -9.71
CA ASN A 188 25.22 1.98 -10.94
C ASN A 188 23.73 1.85 -11.34
N ILE A 189 23.43 2.10 -12.63
CA ILE A 189 22.08 1.99 -13.20
C ILE A 189 21.44 0.61 -12.97
N LEU A 190 22.26 -0.45 -12.97
CA LEU A 190 21.82 -1.83 -12.75
C LEU A 190 21.40 -2.11 -11.29
N PHE A 191 21.96 -1.40 -10.30
CA PHE A 191 21.63 -1.61 -8.90
C PHE A 191 20.50 -0.69 -8.41
N GLN A 192 20.16 0.35 -9.18
CA GLN A 192 19.11 1.30 -8.79
C GLN A 192 17.76 0.63 -8.49
N PRO A 193 17.20 -0.29 -9.32
CA PRO A 193 15.92 -0.92 -9.02
C PRO A 193 15.94 -1.75 -7.73
N ILE A 194 17.05 -2.43 -7.43
CA ILE A 194 17.21 -3.24 -6.20
C ILE A 194 17.13 -2.34 -4.97
N ILE A 195 17.93 -1.28 -4.95
CA ILE A 195 18.02 -0.36 -3.81
C ILE A 195 16.70 0.41 -3.65
N ALA A 196 16.14 0.93 -4.75
CA ALA A 196 14.87 1.64 -4.73
C ALA A 196 13.72 0.75 -4.24
N GLY A 197 13.68 -0.52 -4.66
CA GLY A 197 12.71 -1.49 -4.18
C GLY A 197 12.80 -1.75 -2.67
N LEU A 198 14.02 -1.83 -2.13
CA LEU A 198 14.24 -1.98 -0.68
C LEU A 198 13.82 -0.72 0.09
N ILE A 199 14.15 0.46 -0.43
CA ILE A 199 13.72 1.75 0.13
C ILE A 199 12.18 1.84 0.13
N GLY A 200 11.51 1.37 -0.93
CA GLY A 200 10.05 1.35 -1.00
C GLY A 200 9.38 0.52 0.10
N PHE A 201 10.05 -0.50 0.66
CA PHE A 201 9.48 -1.25 1.79
C PHE A 201 9.53 -0.51 3.13
N ILE A 202 10.19 0.64 3.20
CA ILE A 202 10.14 1.50 4.39
C ILE A 202 8.68 1.94 4.57
N PRO A 203 8.00 1.54 5.65
CA PRO A 203 6.56 1.74 5.83
C PRO A 203 6.28 3.19 6.27
N ASN A 204 6.62 4.14 5.40
CA ASN A 204 6.42 5.57 5.55
C ASN A 204 6.20 6.17 4.15
N CYS A 205 5.29 7.13 4.07
CA CYS A 205 4.96 7.96 2.92
C CYS A 205 6.23 8.74 2.42
N ALA A 206 7.16 9.07 3.32
CA ALA A 206 8.45 9.72 3.02
C ALA A 206 9.36 8.98 2.03
N SER A 207 9.32 7.64 2.00
CA SER A 207 10.13 6.84 1.05
C SER A 207 9.77 7.14 -0.40
N SER A 208 8.47 7.34 -0.67
CA SER A 208 7.93 7.63 -2.00
C SER A 208 8.25 9.05 -2.43
N VAL A 209 8.25 9.99 -1.47
CA VAL A 209 8.67 11.39 -1.66
C VAL A 209 10.13 11.47 -2.09
N VAL A 210 11.05 10.84 -1.33
CA VAL A 210 12.49 10.87 -1.60
C VAL A 210 12.83 10.28 -2.96
N LEU A 211 12.26 9.11 -3.31
CA LEU A 211 12.48 8.48 -4.61
C LEU A 211 12.01 9.37 -5.77
N THR A 212 10.87 10.03 -5.58
CA THR A 212 10.28 10.93 -6.58
C THR A 212 11.13 12.18 -6.77
N GLN A 213 11.57 12.81 -5.68
CA GLN A 213 12.43 14.00 -5.75
C GLN A 213 13.78 13.70 -6.42
N LEU A 214 14.36 12.53 -6.14
CA LEU A 214 15.58 12.06 -6.81
C LEU A 214 15.37 11.85 -8.31
N TYR A 215 14.22 11.33 -8.72
CA TYR A 215 13.87 11.19 -10.13
C TYR A 215 13.69 12.56 -10.81
N VAL A 216 12.95 13.48 -10.19
CA VAL A 216 12.77 14.86 -10.69
C VAL A 216 14.12 15.57 -10.85
N SER A 217 15.06 15.31 -9.93
CA SER A 217 16.42 15.88 -9.97
C SER A 217 17.35 15.18 -10.97
N GLY A 218 16.87 14.17 -11.70
CA GLY A 218 17.65 13.40 -12.68
C GLY A 218 18.64 12.40 -12.07
N GLY A 219 18.55 12.13 -10.77
CA GLY A 219 19.44 11.20 -10.05
C GLY A 219 18.99 9.74 -10.09
N LEU A 220 17.78 9.46 -10.54
CA LEU A 220 17.16 8.12 -10.54
C LEU A 220 16.55 7.80 -11.91
N SER A 221 16.70 6.56 -12.39
CA SER A 221 16.03 6.10 -13.61
C SER A 221 14.53 5.84 -13.39
N PHE A 222 13.74 5.88 -14.46
CA PHE A 222 12.30 5.62 -14.36
C PHE A 222 12.01 4.19 -13.88
N GLY A 223 12.77 3.18 -14.34
CA GLY A 223 12.62 1.81 -13.88
C GLY A 223 12.86 1.65 -12.37
N ALA A 224 13.84 2.35 -11.81
CA ALA A 224 14.10 2.34 -10.38
C ALA A 224 13.02 3.07 -9.57
N LEU A 225 12.54 4.22 -10.06
CA LEU A 225 11.38 4.91 -9.49
C LEU A 225 10.16 3.98 -9.47
N PHE A 226 9.87 3.32 -10.60
CA PHE A 226 8.74 2.41 -10.72
C PHE A 226 8.87 1.23 -9.76
N THR A 227 10.05 0.61 -9.63
CA THR A 227 10.27 -0.46 -8.65
C THR A 227 10.02 0.01 -7.22
N GLY A 228 10.63 1.11 -6.80
CA GLY A 228 10.50 1.60 -5.43
C GLY A 228 9.09 2.03 -5.08
N LEU A 229 8.38 2.68 -6.00
CA LEU A 229 6.98 3.02 -5.77
C LEU A 229 6.08 1.79 -5.77
N THR A 230 6.37 0.75 -6.57
CA THR A 230 5.57 -0.48 -6.59
C THR A 230 5.72 -1.31 -5.32
N THR A 231 6.88 -1.26 -4.66
CA THR A 231 7.08 -1.93 -3.36
C THR A 231 6.55 -1.12 -2.18
N SER A 232 6.32 0.19 -2.38
CA SER A 232 5.76 1.09 -1.39
C SER A 232 4.25 0.92 -1.24
N ALA A 233 3.87 0.08 -0.27
CA ALA A 233 2.48 0.00 0.24
C ALA A 233 2.27 0.87 1.49
N GLY A 234 3.21 1.77 1.81
CA GLY A 234 3.19 2.62 3.00
C GLY A 234 3.07 1.82 4.30
N VAL A 235 2.28 2.34 5.25
CA VAL A 235 2.05 1.70 6.56
C VAL A 235 1.24 0.38 6.42
N GLY A 236 0.62 0.14 5.26
CA GLY A 236 -0.07 -1.11 4.93
C GLY A 236 0.80 -2.36 5.06
N THR A 237 2.09 -2.27 4.73
CA THR A 237 3.06 -3.36 4.90
C THR A 237 3.21 -3.76 6.37
N LEU A 238 3.35 -2.78 7.27
CA LEU A 238 3.48 -3.02 8.70
C LEU A 238 2.15 -3.51 9.30
N ALA A 239 1.03 -2.94 8.85
CA ALA A 239 -0.30 -3.39 9.23
C ALA A 239 -0.56 -4.85 8.85
N LEU A 240 -0.14 -5.28 7.65
CA LEU A 240 -0.26 -6.67 7.21
C LEU A 240 0.53 -7.62 8.11
N LEU A 241 1.74 -7.23 8.53
CA LEU A 241 2.56 -8.03 9.45
C LEU A 241 1.98 -8.07 10.87
N LYS A 242 1.24 -7.04 11.28
CA LYS A 242 0.61 -6.94 12.60
C LYS A 242 -0.72 -7.68 12.70
N TYR A 243 -1.56 -7.59 11.67
CA TYR A 243 -2.94 -8.11 11.70
C TYR A 243 -3.08 -9.54 11.17
N ASN A 244 -2.14 -10.01 10.34
CA ASN A 244 -2.22 -11.36 9.82
C ASN A 244 -1.44 -12.33 10.71
N ASP A 245 -2.14 -13.28 11.34
CA ASP A 245 -1.53 -14.30 12.20
C ASP A 245 -0.55 -15.19 11.43
N ASN A 246 -0.84 -15.46 10.15
CA ASN A 246 0.01 -16.30 9.31
C ASN A 246 1.14 -15.49 8.65
N LYS A 247 2.23 -15.29 9.38
CA LYS A 247 3.44 -14.60 8.90
C LYS A 247 4.00 -15.16 7.59
N ARG A 248 3.79 -16.45 7.29
CA ARG A 248 4.24 -17.05 6.02
C ARG A 248 3.51 -16.44 4.84
N ASN A 249 2.21 -16.17 4.97
CA ASN A 249 1.43 -15.53 3.90
C ASN A 249 1.79 -14.05 3.76
N SER A 250 2.01 -13.32 4.86
CA SER A 250 2.49 -11.93 4.78
C SER A 250 3.84 -11.84 4.07
N PHE A 251 4.78 -12.73 4.42
CA PHE A 251 6.08 -12.76 3.77
C PHE A 251 5.99 -13.15 2.29
N LYS A 252 5.09 -14.08 1.91
CA LYS A 252 4.81 -14.40 0.51
C LYS A 252 4.32 -13.17 -0.26
N ILE A 253 3.37 -12.40 0.28
CA ILE A 253 2.86 -11.18 -0.35
C ILE A 253 4.00 -10.19 -0.61
N LEU A 254 4.83 -9.92 0.40
CA LEU A 254 5.96 -9.00 0.26
C LEU A 254 7.02 -9.50 -0.72
N ALA A 255 7.31 -10.81 -0.72
CA ALA A 255 8.25 -11.39 -1.66
C ALA A 255 7.72 -11.32 -3.10
N ILE A 256 6.44 -11.59 -3.33
CA ILE A 256 5.81 -11.49 -4.65
C ILE A 256 5.83 -10.04 -5.13
N SER A 257 5.42 -9.08 -4.30
CA SER A 257 5.43 -7.67 -4.69
C SER A 257 6.85 -7.18 -5.03
N TYR A 258 7.86 -7.58 -4.26
CA TYR A 258 9.26 -7.25 -4.54
C TYR A 258 9.76 -7.83 -5.87
N LEU A 259 9.56 -9.12 -6.09
CA LEU A 259 10.04 -9.81 -7.28
C LEU A 259 9.39 -9.26 -8.55
N VAL A 260 8.08 -9.03 -8.52
CA VAL A 260 7.37 -8.40 -9.63
C VAL A 260 7.90 -6.99 -9.88
N ALA A 261 8.04 -6.17 -8.83
CA ALA A 261 8.53 -4.80 -8.97
C ALA A 261 9.95 -4.75 -9.56
N LEU A 262 10.82 -5.70 -9.19
CA LEU A 262 12.15 -5.82 -9.75
C LEU A 262 12.12 -6.22 -11.22
N VAL A 263 11.40 -7.29 -11.56
CA VAL A 263 11.33 -7.78 -12.94
C VAL A 263 10.81 -6.69 -13.86
N VAL A 264 9.71 -6.04 -13.48
CA VAL A 264 9.11 -4.97 -14.29
C VAL A 264 10.01 -3.74 -14.35
N GLY A 265 10.60 -3.33 -13.22
CA GLY A 265 11.52 -2.19 -13.20
C GLY A 265 12.75 -2.39 -14.06
N TYR A 266 13.35 -3.59 -14.05
CA TYR A 266 14.45 -3.92 -14.95
C TYR A 266 14.02 -3.89 -16.41
N VAL A 267 12.86 -4.48 -16.75
CA VAL A 267 12.32 -4.44 -18.11
C VAL A 267 12.14 -2.99 -18.57
N ILE A 268 11.58 -2.13 -17.73
CA ILE A 268 11.43 -0.70 -18.00
C ILE A 268 12.79 -0.01 -18.19
N SER A 269 13.76 -0.27 -17.30
CA SER A 269 15.12 0.27 -17.41
C SER A 269 15.81 -0.15 -18.71
N PHE A 270 15.59 -1.37 -19.21
CA PHE A 270 16.16 -1.85 -20.48
C PHE A 270 15.46 -1.25 -21.71
N ILE A 271 14.17 -0.92 -21.62
CA ILE A 271 13.41 -0.26 -22.69
C ILE A 271 13.89 1.20 -22.91
N GLY A 272 14.62 1.77 -21.95
CA GLY A 272 15.26 3.08 -22.10
C GLY A 272 14.34 4.26 -21.82
N PHE A 273 13.38 4.07 -20.90
CA PHE A 273 12.50 5.12 -20.38
C PHE A 273 13.13 5.93 -19.24
#